data_AF-A0A419G4W4-F1
#
_entry.id   AF-A0A419G4W4-F1
#
_cell.length_a   1.000
_cell.length_b   1.000
_cell.length_c   1.000
_cell.angle_alpha   90.00
_cell.angle_beta   90.00
_cell.angle_gamma   90.00
#
_symmetry.space_group_name_H-M   'P 1'
#
loop_
_entity.id
_entity.type
_entity.pdbx_description
1 polymer ?
#
loop_
_entity_poly.entity_id
_entity_poly.type
_entity_poly.pdbx_seq_one_letter_code
_entity_poly.pdbx_strand_id
1 'polypeptide(L)'
;MSYRVIEALIKTRTPVHIGAGEGNELTDALLKRNAAGEVIIPGTSLAGALRGLLTRLAPRLGEGGICQSLKNNAAGVPCGCAVCRLMGDVNPADEETDEERKPQASASRLIVFDARPVSNMPALIRDGVGINRVTGAAARAGSAKFDLEVLPAGSVFALRMELRDTGEKDERLLAAGLAEWRAGRGWLGGNAARGLGAFKLEDLQMLAVDLSSRDSLLSFLKKDDPLELAIEEKGWLEEQLKQLHITMPPEPEKIPLARSWFSFEGVLRAEGPLLTGDVTSSGATGFDRAPLLSSLNRWHNPVLSGAGLRGVLRSHAERIARTLATLRAGNGDCFLSECPACDPVENRKEKALASC
;
A
#
# COMPACT_ATOMS: atom_id res chain seq x y z
N MET A 1 -15.76 28.64 -10.29
CA MET A 1 -15.27 27.74 -9.22
C MET A 1 -16.05 26.45 -9.37
N SER A 2 -15.40 25.30 -9.32
CA SER A 2 -16.08 24.00 -9.43
C SER A 2 -15.80 23.14 -8.21
N TYR A 3 -16.81 22.42 -7.76
CA TYR A 3 -16.66 21.34 -6.78
C TYR A 3 -16.49 20.03 -7.54
N ARG A 4 -15.43 19.27 -7.23
CA ARG A 4 -15.05 18.09 -7.99
C ARG A 4 -14.75 16.91 -7.08
N VAL A 5 -15.33 15.77 -7.41
CA VAL A 5 -15.28 14.55 -6.60
C VAL A 5 -14.96 13.38 -7.50
N ILE A 6 -14.09 12.49 -7.03
CA ILE A 6 -13.84 11.19 -7.64
C ILE A 6 -14.52 10.14 -6.78
N GLU A 7 -15.35 9.32 -7.42
CA GLU A 7 -15.92 8.12 -6.83
C GLU A 7 -15.41 6.88 -7.55
N ALA A 8 -15.18 5.81 -6.80
CA ALA A 8 -14.82 4.51 -7.34
C ALA A 8 -15.11 3.39 -6.32
N LEU A 9 -15.04 2.15 -6.78
CA LEU A 9 -15.09 0.97 -5.91
C LEU A 9 -13.69 0.36 -5.77
N ILE A 10 -13.20 0.25 -4.54
CA ILE A 10 -11.99 -0.52 -4.23
C ILE A 10 -12.40 -1.98 -4.07
N LYS A 11 -11.90 -2.85 -4.95
CA LYS A 11 -12.09 -4.30 -4.85
C LYS A 11 -10.80 -5.01 -4.52
N THR A 12 -10.77 -5.70 -3.39
CA THR A 12 -9.58 -6.44 -2.94
C THR A 12 -9.37 -7.67 -3.83
N ARG A 13 -8.15 -7.86 -4.29
CA ARG A 13 -7.70 -9.05 -5.06
C ARG A 13 -7.08 -10.10 -4.17
N THR A 14 -6.50 -9.68 -3.06
CA THR A 14 -6.00 -10.56 -1.99
C THR A 14 -6.61 -10.15 -0.66
N PRO A 15 -6.54 -10.99 0.38
CA PRO A 15 -7.04 -10.61 1.70
C PRO A 15 -6.36 -9.34 2.21
N VAL A 16 -7.12 -8.46 2.83
CA VAL A 16 -6.63 -7.15 3.29
C VAL A 16 -6.64 -7.08 4.80
N HIS A 17 -5.57 -6.49 5.35
CA HIS A 17 -5.47 -6.14 6.76
C HIS A 17 -5.08 -4.66 6.86
N ILE A 18 -5.89 -3.90 7.58
CA ILE A 18 -5.59 -2.52 7.97
C ILE A 18 -5.72 -2.45 9.48
N GLY A 19 -4.55 -2.40 10.13
CA GLY A 19 -4.48 -2.51 11.58
C GLY A 19 -5.06 -1.31 12.30
N ALA A 20 -5.73 -1.57 13.42
CA ALA A 20 -6.13 -0.53 14.37
C ALA A 20 -4.95 0.03 15.20
N GLY A 21 -3.79 -0.66 15.18
CA GLY A 21 -2.68 -0.42 16.11
C GLY A 21 -2.87 -1.16 17.45
N GLU A 22 -3.92 -1.97 17.56
CA GLU A 22 -4.36 -2.66 18.77
C GLU A 22 -4.59 -4.16 18.47
N GLY A 23 -4.41 -5.00 19.50
CA GLY A 23 -4.69 -6.44 19.49
C GLY A 23 -5.61 -6.81 20.67
N ASN A 24 -6.06 -8.07 20.71
CA ASN A 24 -6.84 -8.63 21.80
C ASN A 24 -6.44 -10.09 22.08
N GLU A 25 -7.19 -10.78 22.95
CA GLU A 25 -6.93 -12.19 23.31
C GLU A 25 -7.04 -13.17 22.12
N LEU A 26 -7.72 -12.78 21.03
CA LEU A 26 -7.94 -13.62 19.86
C LEU A 26 -6.92 -13.37 18.73
N THR A 27 -6.34 -12.17 18.64
CA THR A 27 -5.43 -11.80 17.55
C THR A 27 -4.53 -10.62 17.94
N ASP A 28 -3.28 -10.65 17.49
CA ASP A 28 -2.28 -9.62 17.77
C ASP A 28 -2.57 -8.32 17.02
N ALA A 29 -3.30 -8.40 15.90
CA ALA A 29 -3.60 -7.26 15.05
C ALA A 29 -5.06 -7.28 14.55
N LEU A 30 -5.88 -6.40 15.13
CA LEU A 30 -7.29 -6.22 14.74
C LEU A 30 -7.44 -5.30 13.53
N LEU A 31 -8.51 -5.55 12.75
CA LEU A 31 -8.96 -4.62 11.71
C LEU A 31 -9.48 -3.32 12.32
N LYS A 32 -9.17 -2.20 11.67
CA LYS A 32 -9.73 -0.90 12.03
C LYS A 32 -11.25 -0.88 11.80
N ARG A 33 -11.98 -0.48 12.84
CA ARG A 33 -13.43 -0.28 12.80
C ARG A 33 -13.80 1.15 13.16
N ASN A 34 -14.94 1.62 12.67
CA ASN A 34 -15.55 2.88 13.10
C ASN A 34 -16.31 2.70 14.43
N ALA A 35 -16.88 3.78 14.98
CA ALA A 35 -17.66 3.75 16.21
C ALA A 35 -18.94 2.87 16.11
N ALA A 36 -19.43 2.60 14.91
CA ALA A 36 -20.55 1.70 14.66
C ALA A 36 -20.13 0.21 14.54
N GLY A 37 -18.82 -0.09 14.66
CA GLY A 37 -18.28 -1.45 14.57
C GLY A 37 -18.01 -1.93 13.14
N GLU A 38 -18.21 -1.08 12.13
CA GLU A 38 -17.96 -1.44 10.73
C GLU A 38 -16.48 -1.34 10.40
N VAL A 39 -15.95 -2.33 9.66
CA VAL A 39 -14.56 -2.29 9.19
C VAL A 39 -14.40 -1.21 8.15
N ILE A 40 -13.44 -0.31 8.33
CA ILE A 40 -13.18 0.81 7.42
C ILE A 40 -11.75 0.78 6.90
N ILE A 41 -11.54 1.37 5.72
CA ILE A 41 -10.21 1.73 5.23
C ILE A 41 -10.03 3.23 5.51
N PRO A 42 -9.12 3.63 6.42
CA PRO A 42 -8.89 5.03 6.71
C PRO A 42 -8.43 5.79 5.47
N GLY A 43 -8.94 7.00 5.27
CA GLY A 43 -8.55 7.90 4.21
C GLY A 43 -7.05 8.22 4.24
N THR A 44 -6.45 8.24 5.43
CA THR A 44 -5.00 8.39 5.62
C THR A 44 -4.20 7.21 5.05
N SER A 45 -4.72 5.98 5.14
CA SER A 45 -4.08 4.79 4.56
C SER A 45 -4.14 4.82 3.03
N LEU A 46 -5.27 5.24 2.47
CA LEU A 46 -5.45 5.44 1.03
C LEU A 46 -4.56 6.57 0.50
N ALA A 47 -4.56 7.72 1.17
CA ALA A 47 -3.70 8.84 0.86
C ALA A 47 -2.21 8.46 0.94
N GLY A 48 -1.80 7.70 1.96
CA GLY A 48 -0.44 7.20 2.09
C GLY A 48 -0.03 6.27 0.94
N ALA A 49 -0.89 5.31 0.58
CA ALA A 49 -0.66 4.41 -0.53
C ALA A 49 -0.56 5.15 -1.87
N LEU A 50 -1.46 6.13 -2.10
CA LEU A 50 -1.45 6.96 -3.30
C LEU A 50 -0.21 7.83 -3.35
N ARG A 51 0.14 8.50 -2.24
CA ARG A 51 1.34 9.34 -2.14
C ARG A 51 2.60 8.54 -2.45
N GLY A 52 2.74 7.34 -1.89
CA GLY A 52 3.88 6.45 -2.17
C GLY A 52 3.97 6.02 -3.64
N LEU A 53 2.83 5.88 -4.33
CA LEU A 53 2.78 5.64 -5.77
C LEU A 53 3.16 6.90 -6.56
N LEU A 54 2.50 8.03 -6.30
CA LEU A 54 2.72 9.29 -7.01
C LEU A 54 4.16 9.81 -6.85
N THR A 55 4.76 9.66 -5.66
CA THR A 55 6.17 9.97 -5.42
C THR A 55 7.13 9.20 -6.33
N ARG A 56 6.76 7.96 -6.73
CA ARG A 56 7.55 7.16 -7.67
C ARG A 56 7.27 7.50 -9.13
N LEU A 57 6.04 7.94 -9.45
CA LEU A 57 5.63 8.28 -10.81
C LEU A 57 6.03 9.70 -11.23
N ALA A 58 5.87 10.69 -10.35
CA ALA A 58 6.06 12.11 -10.68
C ALA A 58 7.41 12.42 -11.38
N PRO A 59 8.56 11.85 -10.96
CA PRO A 59 9.83 12.09 -11.64
C PRO A 59 9.89 11.61 -13.10
N ARG A 60 8.99 10.69 -13.50
CA ARG A 60 8.87 10.19 -14.87
C ARG A 60 7.86 10.95 -15.73
N LEU A 61 7.06 11.82 -15.13
CA LEU A 61 6.03 12.60 -15.83
C LEU A 61 6.49 14.04 -16.10
N GLY A 62 7.75 14.36 -15.80
CA GLY A 62 8.33 15.70 -16.00
C GLY A 62 7.79 16.73 -15.01
N GLU A 63 7.06 16.30 -13.99
CA GLU A 63 6.28 17.18 -13.14
C GLU A 63 7.00 17.49 -11.83
N GLY A 64 7.51 18.73 -11.72
CA GLY A 64 7.74 19.37 -10.42
C GLY A 64 8.85 18.79 -9.54
N GLY A 65 9.86 18.13 -10.11
CA GLY A 65 11.04 17.69 -9.38
C GLY A 65 10.82 16.47 -8.46
N ILE A 66 11.90 16.00 -7.85
CA ILE A 66 11.90 14.79 -7.00
C ILE A 66 11.52 15.16 -5.56
N CYS A 67 10.54 14.46 -5.00
CA CYS A 67 10.10 14.66 -3.61
C CYS A 67 11.25 14.47 -2.61
N GLN A 68 11.32 15.32 -1.58
CA GLN A 68 12.31 15.22 -0.49
C GLN A 68 12.24 13.87 0.24
N SER A 69 11.07 13.23 0.29
CA SER A 69 10.91 11.88 0.86
C SER A 69 11.80 10.81 0.20
N LEU A 70 12.29 11.06 -1.03
CA LEU A 70 13.24 10.19 -1.72
C LEU A 70 14.70 10.62 -1.54
N LYS A 71 14.98 11.84 -1.10
CA LYS A 71 16.35 12.41 -1.08
C LYS A 71 17.07 12.25 0.26
N ASN A 72 16.42 11.69 1.29
CA ASN A 72 16.95 11.57 2.66
C ASN A 72 17.55 12.88 3.24
N ASN A 73 17.22 14.06 2.69
CA ASN A 73 17.88 15.32 3.01
C ASN A 73 16.91 16.50 3.19
N ALA A 74 17.28 17.32 4.18
CA ALA A 74 16.77 18.63 4.62
C ALA A 74 15.40 18.64 5.34
N ALA A 75 15.46 18.52 6.66
CA ALA A 75 14.43 19.04 7.56
C ALA A 75 14.39 20.58 7.47
N GLY A 76 13.19 21.17 7.39
CA GLY A 76 12.99 22.62 7.56
C GLY A 76 12.66 23.45 6.30
N VAL A 77 12.61 22.86 5.09
CA VAL A 77 12.19 23.59 3.87
C VAL A 77 11.02 22.86 3.19
N PRO A 78 9.91 23.55 2.87
CA PRO A 78 8.81 22.96 2.10
C PRO A 78 9.30 22.38 0.78
N CYS A 79 8.83 21.19 0.42
CA CYS A 79 9.33 20.47 -0.73
C CYS A 79 8.83 21.07 -2.03
N GLY A 80 7.58 21.50 -2.09
CA GLY A 80 6.98 22.14 -3.27
C GLY A 80 6.92 21.28 -4.54
N CYS A 81 7.22 19.98 -4.45
CA CYS A 81 7.17 19.08 -5.60
C CYS A 81 5.73 18.83 -6.06
N ALA A 82 5.52 18.28 -7.26
CA ALA A 82 4.18 18.03 -7.80
C ALA A 82 3.30 17.19 -6.85
N VAL A 83 3.88 16.20 -6.17
CA VAL A 83 3.15 15.39 -5.18
C VAL A 83 2.78 16.20 -3.93
N CYS A 84 3.68 17.04 -3.43
CA CYS A 84 3.41 17.89 -2.28
C CYS A 84 2.39 18.98 -2.60
N ARG A 85 2.36 19.50 -3.84
CA ARG A 85 1.34 20.44 -4.28
C ARG A 85 -0.06 19.82 -4.30
N LEU A 86 -0.18 18.56 -4.71
CA LEU A 86 -1.47 17.84 -4.73
C LEU A 86 -1.87 17.36 -3.33
N MET A 87 -0.94 16.80 -2.55
CA MET A 87 -1.23 16.04 -1.32
C MET A 87 -0.70 16.70 -0.03
N GLY A 88 -0.25 17.95 -0.10
CA GLY A 88 0.36 18.70 0.99
C GLY A 88 1.84 18.39 1.21
N ASP A 89 2.59 19.33 1.76
CA ASP A 89 4.02 19.15 2.08
C ASP A 89 4.26 18.07 3.16
N VAL A 90 5.38 17.34 3.06
CA VAL A 90 5.75 16.30 4.03
C VAL A 90 6.12 16.93 5.38
N ASN A 91 6.85 18.04 5.32
CA ASN A 91 7.25 18.85 6.46
C ASN A 91 6.69 20.25 6.24
N PRO A 92 5.42 20.52 6.61
CA PRO A 92 4.96 21.90 6.70
C PRO A 92 5.89 22.62 7.68
N ALA A 93 6.34 23.82 7.32
CA ALA A 93 7.17 24.59 8.23
C ALA A 93 6.29 25.10 9.38
N ASP A 94 6.57 24.68 10.61
CA ASP A 94 5.98 25.26 11.81
C ASP A 94 6.73 26.57 12.14
N GLU A 95 6.00 27.65 12.43
CA GLU A 95 6.50 29.00 12.79
C GLU A 95 7.43 28.91 14.02
N GLU A 96 8.66 29.44 14.05
CA GLU A 96 9.04 30.83 14.33
C GLU A 96 10.53 31.00 13.94
N THR A 97 10.86 31.75 12.89
CA THR A 97 12.23 32.28 12.70
C THR A 97 12.19 33.24 11.53
N ASP A 98 12.52 34.49 11.83
CA ASP A 98 12.84 35.66 11.00
C ASP A 98 12.15 35.86 9.65
N GLU A 99 11.57 37.06 9.56
CA GLU A 99 10.95 37.67 8.39
C GLU A 99 11.94 37.73 7.19
N GLU A 100 11.37 37.74 5.98
CA GLU A 100 12.06 37.84 4.69
C GLU A 100 12.53 36.50 4.05
N ARG A 101 11.59 35.85 3.33
CA ARG A 101 11.75 34.75 2.33
C ARG A 101 11.69 33.29 2.83
N LYS A 102 10.62 32.89 3.51
CA LYS A 102 10.26 31.45 3.58
C LYS A 102 9.36 31.05 2.40
N PRO A 103 9.62 29.91 1.72
CA PRO A 103 8.65 29.32 0.79
C PRO A 103 7.37 28.98 1.58
N GLN A 104 6.19 29.38 1.07
CA GLN A 104 4.94 28.99 1.72
C GLN A 104 4.72 27.48 1.57
N ALA A 105 4.55 26.78 2.71
CA ALA A 105 4.12 25.39 2.70
C ALA A 105 2.70 25.29 2.12
N SER A 106 2.45 24.25 1.32
CA SER A 106 1.15 24.05 0.67
C SER A 106 0.30 23.02 1.43
N ALA A 107 -0.96 23.36 1.68
CA ALA A 107 -1.95 22.42 2.20
C ALA A 107 -2.39 21.43 1.10
N SER A 108 -2.94 20.29 1.50
CA SER A 108 -3.42 19.28 0.54
C SER A 108 -4.59 19.82 -0.29
N ARG A 109 -4.49 19.66 -1.61
CA ARG A 109 -5.57 19.91 -2.58
C ARG A 109 -6.45 18.68 -2.82
N LEU A 110 -6.01 17.52 -2.34
CA LEU A 110 -6.74 16.27 -2.38
C LEU A 110 -7.19 15.88 -0.97
N ILE A 111 -8.49 15.65 -0.81
CA ILE A 111 -9.05 15.09 0.42
C ILE A 111 -9.50 13.66 0.12
N VAL A 112 -9.01 12.72 0.92
CA VAL A 112 -9.35 11.30 0.78
C VAL A 112 -10.18 10.90 1.99
N PHE A 113 -11.41 10.45 1.74
CA PHE A 113 -12.33 10.05 2.80
C PHE A 113 -12.08 8.60 3.23
N ASP A 114 -12.54 8.25 4.42
CA ASP A 114 -12.57 6.85 4.88
C ASP A 114 -13.46 6.04 3.95
N ALA A 115 -12.91 4.97 3.36
CA ALA A 115 -13.68 4.10 2.49
C ALA A 115 -14.45 3.07 3.33
N ARG A 116 -15.76 3.04 3.11
CA ARG A 116 -16.72 2.18 3.83
C ARG A 116 -17.04 0.94 3.03
N PRO A 117 -17.31 -0.20 3.69
CA PRO A 117 -17.61 -1.45 3.00
C PRO A 117 -18.97 -1.34 2.30
N VAL A 118 -19.05 -1.81 1.05
CA VAL A 118 -20.32 -1.87 0.30
C VAL A 118 -21.16 -3.07 0.75
N SER A 119 -20.49 -4.11 1.27
CA SER A 119 -21.14 -5.30 1.83
C SER A 119 -20.37 -5.79 3.05
N ASN A 120 -21.09 -6.40 3.99
CA ASN A 120 -20.46 -6.99 5.17
C ASN A 120 -19.82 -8.34 4.78
N MET A 121 -18.52 -8.48 5.04
CA MET A 121 -17.76 -9.70 4.77
C MET A 121 -17.18 -10.22 6.09
N PRO A 122 -17.26 -11.53 6.36
CA PRO A 122 -16.74 -12.09 7.61
C PRO A 122 -15.22 -11.93 7.66
N ALA A 123 -14.73 -11.38 8.77
CA ALA A 123 -13.32 -11.33 9.06
C ALA A 123 -12.77 -12.74 9.36
N LEU A 124 -11.51 -12.96 9.02
CA LEU A 124 -10.80 -14.23 9.21
C LEU A 124 -9.52 -13.96 10.00
N ILE A 125 -9.06 -14.93 10.79
CA ILE A 125 -7.74 -14.85 11.43
C ILE A 125 -6.71 -15.53 10.52
N ARG A 126 -5.59 -14.87 10.29
CA ARG A 126 -4.47 -15.33 9.47
C ARG A 126 -3.23 -15.44 10.34
N ASP A 127 -2.74 -16.66 10.49
CA ASP A 127 -1.52 -16.92 11.24
C ASP A 127 -0.27 -16.71 10.37
N GLY A 128 0.77 -16.17 11.01
CA GLY A 128 2.12 -16.05 10.50
C GLY A 128 3.11 -16.73 11.42
N VAL A 129 4.05 -17.49 10.85
CA VAL A 129 5.15 -18.10 11.61
C VAL A 129 6.49 -17.77 10.96
N GLY A 130 7.39 -17.20 11.73
CA GLY A 130 8.80 -17.03 11.42
C GLY A 130 9.53 -18.35 11.58
N ILE A 131 10.37 -18.69 10.63
CA ILE A 131 11.14 -19.95 10.63
C ILE A 131 12.59 -19.61 10.96
N ASN A 132 13.16 -20.28 11.96
CA ASN A 132 14.57 -20.19 12.27
C ASN A 132 15.38 -20.84 11.13
N ARG A 133 16.32 -20.09 10.56
CA ARG A 133 17.07 -20.52 9.38
C ARG A 133 18.09 -21.63 9.65
N VAL A 134 18.55 -21.77 10.89
CA VAL A 134 19.51 -22.80 11.29
C VAL A 134 18.78 -24.12 11.55
N THR A 135 17.67 -24.07 12.27
CA THR A 135 16.97 -25.30 12.72
C THR A 135 15.84 -25.73 11.79
N GLY A 136 15.36 -24.85 10.91
CA GLY A 136 14.17 -25.09 10.09
C GLY A 136 12.85 -25.14 10.89
N ALA A 137 12.91 -24.95 12.22
CA ALA A 137 11.75 -24.95 13.09
C ALA A 137 11.10 -23.57 13.17
N ALA A 138 9.86 -23.52 13.68
CA ALA A 138 9.23 -22.26 14.09
C ALA A 138 10.17 -21.53 15.07
N ALA A 139 10.51 -20.28 14.75
CA ALA A 139 11.31 -19.45 15.62
C ALA A 139 10.50 -19.17 16.89
N ARG A 140 11.14 -19.35 18.06
CA ARG A 140 10.51 -19.17 19.38
C ARG A 140 10.58 -17.73 19.90
N ALA A 141 11.16 -16.80 19.12
CA ALA A 141 11.22 -15.40 19.48
C ALA A 141 9.81 -14.79 19.48
N GLY A 142 9.50 -13.90 20.43
CA GLY A 142 8.14 -13.38 20.67
C GLY A 142 7.48 -12.65 19.49
N SER A 143 8.24 -12.28 18.45
CA SER A 143 7.73 -11.66 17.21
C SER A 143 7.62 -12.64 16.03
N ALA A 144 7.90 -13.92 16.24
CA ALA A 144 7.93 -14.93 15.19
C ALA A 144 6.56 -15.57 14.93
N LYS A 145 5.71 -15.74 15.95
CA LYS A 145 4.29 -16.04 15.71
C LYS A 145 3.52 -14.73 15.78
N PHE A 146 2.69 -14.46 14.78
CA PHE A 146 1.79 -13.31 14.79
C PHE A 146 0.52 -13.67 14.05
N ASP A 147 -0.62 -13.41 14.68
CA ASP A 147 -1.93 -13.71 14.10
C ASP A 147 -2.61 -12.37 13.78
N LEU A 148 -3.22 -12.25 12.60
CA LEU A 148 -3.81 -10.99 12.13
C LEU A 148 -5.21 -11.19 11.57
N GLU A 149 -6.10 -10.26 11.91
CA GLU A 149 -7.45 -10.25 11.37
C GLU A 149 -7.44 -9.70 9.94
N VAL A 150 -8.01 -10.44 8.97
CA VAL A 150 -8.13 -10.03 7.57
C VAL A 150 -9.56 -10.02 7.11
N LEU A 151 -9.85 -9.16 6.13
CA LEU A 151 -10.99 -9.38 5.25
C LEU A 151 -10.58 -10.25 4.06
N PRO A 152 -11.44 -11.14 3.58
CA PRO A 152 -11.16 -12.00 2.44
C PRO A 152 -10.92 -11.20 1.16
N ALA A 153 -10.38 -11.89 0.14
CA ALA A 153 -10.33 -11.34 -1.21
C ALA A 153 -11.75 -11.15 -1.76
N GLY A 154 -11.95 -10.12 -2.58
CA GLY A 154 -13.23 -9.75 -3.16
C GLY A 154 -14.05 -8.78 -2.31
N SER A 155 -13.58 -8.38 -1.13
CA SER A 155 -14.21 -7.30 -0.35
C SER A 155 -14.22 -5.99 -1.14
N VAL A 156 -15.33 -5.26 -1.06
CA VAL A 156 -15.57 -4.04 -1.83
C VAL A 156 -15.79 -2.85 -0.89
N PHE A 157 -15.13 -1.74 -1.18
CA PHE A 157 -15.26 -0.48 -0.43
C PHE A 157 -15.54 0.69 -1.35
N ALA A 158 -16.41 1.61 -0.93
CA ALA A 158 -16.68 2.85 -1.64
C ALA A 158 -15.57 3.87 -1.39
N LEU A 159 -14.85 4.26 -2.44
CA LEU A 159 -13.83 5.30 -2.41
C LEU A 159 -14.44 6.64 -2.80
N ARG A 160 -14.17 7.67 -2.00
CA ARG A 160 -14.47 9.06 -2.31
C ARG A 160 -13.24 9.93 -2.11
N MET A 161 -12.95 10.78 -3.09
CA MET A 161 -11.89 11.78 -3.02
C MET A 161 -12.41 13.13 -3.51
N GLU A 162 -12.08 14.22 -2.82
CA GLU A 162 -12.44 15.59 -3.22
C GLU A 162 -11.21 16.37 -3.68
N LEU A 163 -11.38 17.15 -4.74
CA LEU A 163 -10.36 18.04 -5.29
C LEU A 163 -10.68 19.49 -4.93
N ARG A 164 -9.68 20.21 -4.45
CA ARG A 164 -9.76 21.64 -4.08
C ARG A 164 -8.67 22.42 -4.78
N ASP A 165 -9.07 23.38 -5.62
CA ASP A 165 -8.15 24.29 -6.31
C ASP A 165 -7.00 23.57 -7.06
N THR A 166 -7.34 22.46 -7.73
CA THR A 166 -6.39 21.67 -8.51
C THR A 166 -6.23 22.25 -9.91
N GLY A 167 -4.99 22.31 -10.40
CA GLY A 167 -4.71 22.64 -11.80
C GLY A 167 -4.55 21.39 -12.67
N GLU A 168 -4.46 21.56 -13.99
CA GLU A 168 -4.31 20.45 -14.95
C GLU A 168 -3.16 19.49 -14.61
N LYS A 169 -2.02 20.01 -14.15
CA LYS A 169 -0.86 19.20 -13.75
C LYS A 169 -1.18 18.28 -12.56
N ASP A 170 -1.92 18.80 -11.58
CA ASP A 170 -2.31 18.04 -10.40
C ASP A 170 -3.24 16.88 -10.78
N GLU A 171 -4.18 17.14 -11.69
CA GLU A 171 -5.10 16.14 -12.22
C GLU A 171 -4.40 15.09 -13.06
N ARG A 172 -3.45 15.47 -13.93
CA ARG A 172 -2.65 14.53 -14.71
C ARG A 172 -1.87 13.57 -13.81
N LEU A 173 -1.22 14.11 -12.78
CA LEU A 173 -0.50 13.30 -11.80
C LEU A 173 -1.46 12.33 -11.07
N LEU A 174 -2.61 12.83 -10.61
CA LEU A 174 -3.61 12.00 -9.95
C LEU A 174 -4.17 10.91 -10.87
N ALA A 175 -4.51 11.26 -12.11
CA ALA A 175 -4.99 10.35 -13.14
C ALA A 175 -3.98 9.22 -13.40
N ALA A 176 -2.68 9.52 -13.45
CA ALA A 176 -1.65 8.49 -13.56
C ALA A 176 -1.69 7.49 -12.39
N GLY A 177 -1.83 7.98 -11.15
CA GLY A 177 -1.94 7.11 -9.97
C GLY A 177 -3.21 6.26 -9.96
N LEU A 178 -4.36 6.86 -10.31
CA LEU A 178 -5.63 6.16 -10.38
C LEU A 178 -5.66 5.13 -11.52
N ALA A 179 -4.98 5.38 -12.63
CA ALA A 179 -4.85 4.42 -13.73
C ALA A 179 -4.08 3.16 -13.31
N GLU A 180 -3.03 3.29 -12.50
CA GLU A 180 -2.32 2.14 -11.92
C GLU A 180 -3.23 1.32 -11.00
N TRP A 181 -4.02 1.99 -10.15
CA TRP A 181 -4.97 1.30 -9.28
C TRP A 181 -6.11 0.65 -10.07
N ARG A 182 -6.63 1.30 -11.11
CA ARG A 182 -7.61 0.70 -12.04
C ARG A 182 -7.05 -0.53 -12.75
N ALA A 183 -5.76 -0.50 -13.11
CA ALA A 183 -5.06 -1.63 -13.70
C ALA A 183 -4.68 -2.73 -12.68
N GLY A 184 -5.10 -2.61 -11.41
CA GLY A 184 -4.90 -3.61 -10.37
C GLY A 184 -3.49 -3.67 -9.79
N ARG A 185 -2.74 -2.57 -9.90
CA ARG A 185 -1.40 -2.36 -9.31
C ARG A 185 -1.47 -1.53 -8.02
N GLY A 186 -2.58 -1.65 -7.28
CA GLY A 186 -2.76 -1.04 -5.95
C GLY A 186 -2.45 -2.01 -4.82
N TRP A 187 -1.83 -1.52 -3.74
CA TRP A 187 -1.64 -2.24 -2.48
C TRP A 187 -2.00 -1.37 -1.28
N LEU A 188 -2.66 -1.96 -0.28
CA LEU A 188 -3.01 -1.34 0.99
C LEU A 188 -2.45 -2.13 2.18
N GLY A 189 -2.07 -1.41 3.23
CA GLY A 189 -1.59 -1.99 4.49
C GLY A 189 -0.12 -2.44 4.46
N GLY A 190 0.43 -2.67 5.66
CA GLY A 190 1.86 -2.96 5.87
C GLY A 190 2.34 -4.34 5.42
N ASN A 191 1.43 -5.23 5.02
CA ASN A 191 1.75 -6.62 4.66
C ASN A 191 1.69 -6.90 3.14
N ALA A 192 1.82 -5.86 2.31
CA ALA A 192 1.86 -5.99 0.85
C ALA A 192 2.93 -6.99 0.38
N ALA A 193 4.14 -6.95 0.96
CA ALA A 193 5.22 -7.88 0.63
C ALA A 193 4.91 -9.35 1.01
N ARG A 194 3.94 -9.59 1.90
CA ARG A 194 3.46 -10.93 2.28
C ARG A 194 2.24 -11.37 1.47
N GLY A 195 1.88 -10.62 0.42
CA GLY A 195 0.79 -10.94 -0.49
C GLY A 195 -0.59 -10.47 -0.03
N LEU A 196 -0.66 -9.58 0.96
CA LEU A 196 -1.93 -9.00 1.44
C LEU A 196 -2.22 -7.64 0.78
N GLY A 197 -3.50 -7.26 0.79
CA GLY A 197 -3.96 -5.91 0.47
C GLY A 197 -3.83 -5.48 -0.98
N ALA A 198 -3.60 -6.39 -1.93
CA ALA A 198 -3.66 -6.05 -3.34
C ALA A 198 -5.11 -5.71 -3.72
N PHE A 199 -5.31 -4.65 -4.50
CA PHE A 199 -6.64 -4.20 -4.91
C PHE A 199 -6.65 -3.63 -6.33
N LYS A 200 -7.85 -3.42 -6.85
CA LYS A 200 -8.08 -2.62 -8.06
C LYS A 200 -9.24 -1.64 -7.85
N LEU A 201 -9.29 -0.59 -8.66
CA LEU A 201 -10.48 0.24 -8.77
C LEU A 201 -11.43 -0.29 -9.85
N GLU A 202 -12.72 -0.33 -9.53
CA GLU A 202 -13.84 -0.52 -10.45
C GLU A 202 -14.69 0.77 -10.44
N ASP A 203 -15.47 1.01 -11.50
CA ASP A 203 -16.44 2.11 -11.59
C ASP A 203 -15.91 3.50 -11.23
N LEU A 204 -14.69 3.83 -11.68
CA LEU A 204 -14.08 5.13 -11.45
C LEU A 204 -14.77 6.22 -12.27
N GLN A 205 -15.24 7.27 -11.58
CA GLN A 205 -15.94 8.41 -12.16
C GLN A 205 -15.41 9.73 -11.59
N MET A 206 -15.35 10.76 -12.44
CA MET A 206 -15.13 12.15 -12.03
C MET A 206 -16.47 12.87 -12.09
N LEU A 207 -16.92 13.42 -10.98
CA LEU A 207 -18.17 14.15 -10.82
C LEU A 207 -17.84 15.63 -10.54
N ALA A 208 -18.53 16.53 -11.23
CA ALA A 208 -18.32 17.96 -11.05
C ALA A 208 -19.63 18.74 -10.91
N VAL A 209 -19.60 19.76 -10.06
CA VAL A 209 -20.65 20.78 -9.94
C VAL A 209 -20.04 22.13 -10.27
N ASP A 210 -20.61 22.82 -11.26
CA ASP A 210 -20.23 24.20 -11.55
C ASP A 210 -20.88 25.14 -10.52
N LEU A 211 -20.05 25.82 -9.73
CA LEU A 211 -20.47 26.78 -8.70
C LEU A 211 -20.31 28.23 -9.19
N SER A 212 -20.16 28.46 -10.50
CA SER A 212 -20.05 29.80 -11.07
C SER A 212 -21.36 30.59 -11.02
N SER A 213 -22.50 29.91 -11.05
CA SER A 213 -23.83 30.53 -11.03
C SER A 213 -24.43 30.58 -9.63
N ARG A 214 -25.15 31.67 -9.33
CA ARG A 214 -25.85 31.88 -8.05
C ARG A 214 -26.82 30.75 -7.73
N ASP A 215 -27.59 30.31 -8.73
CA ASP A 215 -28.63 29.29 -8.53
C ASP A 215 -28.03 27.91 -8.24
N SER A 216 -26.94 27.56 -8.93
CA SER A 216 -26.19 26.32 -8.67
C SER A 216 -25.57 26.34 -7.27
N LEU A 217 -24.93 27.45 -6.89
CA LEU A 217 -24.35 27.61 -5.55
C LEU A 217 -25.41 27.50 -4.44
N LEU A 218 -26.56 28.15 -4.60
CA LEU A 218 -27.65 28.05 -3.62
C LEU A 218 -28.23 26.64 -3.54
N SER A 219 -28.32 25.93 -4.66
CA SER A 219 -28.77 24.53 -4.69
C SER A 219 -27.78 23.62 -3.97
N PHE A 220 -26.48 23.82 -4.22
CA PHE A 220 -25.38 23.11 -3.56
C PHE A 220 -25.42 23.29 -2.03
N LEU A 221 -25.60 24.53 -1.56
CA LEU A 221 -25.62 24.82 -0.11
C LEU A 221 -26.88 24.33 0.61
N LYS A 222 -27.98 24.09 -0.11
CA LYS A 222 -29.26 23.64 0.47
C LYS A 222 -29.39 22.12 0.58
N LYS A 223 -28.60 21.36 -0.17
CA LYS A 223 -28.67 19.89 -0.17
C LYS A 223 -27.75 19.29 0.88
N ASP A 224 -28.20 18.19 1.48
CA ASP A 224 -27.40 17.41 2.44
C ASP A 224 -26.28 16.63 1.74
N ASP A 225 -26.54 16.14 0.51
CA ASP A 225 -25.52 15.52 -0.34
C ASP A 225 -25.27 16.34 -1.62
N PRO A 226 -24.12 17.04 -1.71
CA PRO A 226 -23.73 17.77 -2.89
C PRO A 226 -23.59 16.94 -4.17
N LEU A 227 -23.42 15.63 -4.06
CA LEU A 227 -23.25 14.73 -5.20
C LEU A 227 -24.50 14.60 -6.06
N GLU A 228 -25.68 14.84 -5.49
CA GLU A 228 -26.94 14.78 -6.25
C GLU A 228 -27.04 15.83 -7.38
N LEU A 229 -26.20 16.87 -7.34
CA LEU A 229 -26.13 17.91 -8.37
C LEU A 229 -24.96 17.70 -9.32
N ALA A 230 -24.11 16.72 -9.05
CA ALA A 230 -22.87 16.51 -9.77
C ALA A 230 -23.13 15.80 -11.10
N ILE A 231 -22.45 16.26 -12.14
CA ILE A 231 -22.50 15.68 -13.47
C ILE A 231 -21.18 14.94 -13.72
N GLU A 232 -21.28 13.74 -14.27
CA GLU A 232 -20.10 12.95 -14.64
C GLU A 232 -19.33 13.58 -15.81
N GLU A 233 -18.05 13.89 -15.59
CA GLU A 233 -17.07 14.23 -16.62
C GLU A 233 -16.63 12.95 -17.36
N LYS A 234 -17.44 12.50 -18.31
CA LYS A 234 -17.19 11.26 -19.06
C LYS A 234 -15.82 11.26 -19.74
N GLY A 235 -15.04 10.20 -19.52
CA GLY A 235 -13.73 10.03 -20.15
C GLY A 235 -12.63 10.92 -19.58
N TRP A 236 -12.86 11.57 -18.43
CA TRP A 236 -11.85 12.41 -17.76
C TRP A 236 -10.51 11.68 -17.61
N LEU A 237 -10.54 10.43 -17.11
CA LEU A 237 -9.33 9.66 -16.88
C LEU A 237 -8.55 9.41 -18.18
N GLU A 238 -9.22 8.97 -19.24
CA GLU A 238 -8.59 8.74 -20.55
C GLU A 238 -8.01 10.02 -21.14
N GLU A 239 -8.70 11.15 -20.98
CA GLU A 239 -8.23 12.44 -21.50
C GLU A 239 -7.00 12.95 -20.76
N GLN A 240 -6.98 12.86 -19.42
CA GLN A 240 -5.79 13.19 -18.64
C GLN A 240 -4.60 12.30 -19.01
N LEU A 241 -4.84 11.00 -19.24
CA LEU A 241 -3.79 10.05 -19.61
C LEU A 241 -3.18 10.35 -20.99
N LYS A 242 -3.97 10.79 -21.98
CA LYS A 242 -3.45 11.16 -23.31
C LYS A 242 -2.50 12.36 -23.25
N GLN A 243 -2.71 13.24 -22.29
CA GLN A 243 -1.90 14.45 -22.11
C GLN A 243 -0.64 14.21 -21.27
N LEU A 244 -0.42 12.98 -20.78
CA LEU A 244 0.79 12.63 -20.05
C LEU A 244 1.99 12.54 -21.00
N HIS A 245 3.04 13.28 -20.62
CA HIS A 245 4.32 13.23 -21.31
C HIS A 245 5.31 12.50 -20.41
N ILE A 246 5.77 11.33 -20.86
CA ILE A 246 6.79 10.58 -20.13
C ILE A 246 8.15 11.21 -20.43
N THR A 247 8.80 11.71 -19.39
CA THR A 247 10.16 12.24 -19.49
C THR A 247 11.12 11.33 -18.75
N MET A 248 12.29 11.11 -19.33
CA MET A 248 13.38 10.46 -18.59
C MET A 248 13.98 11.50 -17.63
N PRO A 249 14.04 11.24 -16.31
CA PRO A 249 14.59 12.20 -15.38
C PRO A 249 16.09 12.42 -15.67
N PRO A 250 16.62 13.64 -15.48
CA PRO A 250 18.05 13.90 -15.60
C PRO A 250 18.80 13.07 -14.55
N GLU A 251 19.83 12.35 -14.97
CA GLU A 251 20.65 11.46 -14.13
C GLU A 251 19.83 10.38 -13.38
N PRO A 252 19.18 9.44 -14.10
CA PRO A 252 18.35 8.39 -13.48
C PRO A 252 19.14 7.51 -12.50
N GLU A 253 20.47 7.52 -12.60
CA GLU A 253 21.34 6.74 -11.75
C GLU A 253 21.40 7.22 -10.30
N LYS A 254 21.20 8.52 -10.08
CA LYS A 254 21.28 9.17 -8.76
C LYS A 254 19.94 9.20 -8.02
N ILE A 255 18.88 8.67 -8.64
CA ILE A 255 17.54 8.67 -8.06
C ILE A 255 17.27 7.28 -7.46
N PRO A 256 16.89 7.18 -6.17
CA PRO A 256 16.58 5.89 -5.52
C PRO A 256 15.19 5.37 -5.92
N LEU A 257 14.89 5.38 -7.22
CA LEU A 257 13.67 4.82 -7.79
C LEU A 257 13.97 3.47 -8.42
N ALA A 258 13.06 2.52 -8.24
CA ALA A 258 13.09 1.25 -8.95
C ALA A 258 13.07 1.53 -10.47
N ARG A 259 14.18 1.23 -11.15
CA ARG A 259 14.39 1.56 -12.58
C ARG A 259 13.51 0.72 -13.51
N SER A 260 13.15 -0.48 -13.08
CA SER A 260 12.30 -1.42 -13.81
C SER A 260 11.38 -2.17 -12.85
N TRP A 261 10.31 -2.72 -13.41
CA TRP A 261 9.46 -3.71 -12.77
C TRP A 261 9.40 -4.93 -13.68
N PHE A 262 9.29 -6.11 -13.11
CA PHE A 262 9.03 -7.33 -13.84
C PHE A 262 7.94 -8.12 -13.13
N SER A 263 7.10 -8.78 -13.91
CA SER A 263 6.10 -9.72 -13.44
C SER A 263 6.32 -11.04 -14.16
N PHE A 264 6.29 -12.14 -13.43
CA PHE A 264 6.22 -13.47 -14.02
C PHE A 264 4.98 -14.17 -13.48
N GLU A 265 4.37 -14.95 -14.35
CA GLU A 265 3.21 -15.78 -14.03
C GLU A 265 3.55 -17.22 -14.40
N GLY A 266 3.12 -18.16 -13.58
CA GLY A 266 3.39 -19.56 -13.79
C GLY A 266 2.54 -20.44 -12.90
N VAL A 267 2.44 -21.71 -13.28
CA VAL A 267 1.68 -22.73 -12.53
C VAL A 267 2.65 -23.50 -11.65
N LEU A 268 2.42 -23.46 -10.34
CA LEU A 268 3.13 -24.32 -9.39
C LEU A 268 2.45 -25.69 -9.33
N ARG A 269 3.22 -26.75 -9.56
CA ARG A 269 2.77 -28.13 -9.37
C ARG A 269 3.48 -28.71 -8.16
N ALA A 270 2.70 -29.19 -7.19
CA ALA A 270 3.26 -29.93 -6.08
C ALA A 270 3.68 -31.34 -6.55
N GLU A 271 4.89 -31.76 -6.22
CA GLU A 271 5.40 -33.12 -6.50
C GLU A 271 5.01 -34.13 -5.40
N GLY A 272 4.46 -33.65 -4.28
CA GLY A 272 3.98 -34.45 -3.17
C GLY A 272 2.90 -33.72 -2.36
N PRO A 273 2.40 -34.34 -1.28
CA PRO A 273 1.40 -33.72 -0.42
C PRO A 273 1.89 -32.38 0.15
N LEU A 274 1.05 -31.34 0.04
CA LEU A 274 1.35 -29.99 0.49
C LEU A 274 0.20 -29.45 1.34
N LEU A 275 0.52 -28.86 2.48
CA LEU A 275 -0.45 -28.25 3.38
C LEU A 275 0.04 -26.87 3.83
N THR A 276 -0.73 -25.83 3.53
CA THR A 276 -0.67 -24.53 4.19
C THR A 276 -1.75 -24.51 5.26
N GLY A 277 -1.38 -24.48 6.54
CA GLY A 277 -2.35 -24.57 7.64
C GLY A 277 -3.11 -23.26 7.87
N ASP A 278 -4.36 -23.37 8.32
CA ASP A 278 -5.18 -22.24 8.78
C ASP A 278 -5.93 -22.58 10.07
N VAL A 279 -5.74 -21.77 11.10
CA VAL A 279 -6.30 -22.02 12.44
C VAL A 279 -7.81 -21.84 12.45
N THR A 280 -8.31 -20.82 11.73
CA THR A 280 -9.75 -20.56 11.61
C THR A 280 -10.46 -21.77 10.99
N SER A 281 -9.93 -22.32 9.89
CA SER A 281 -10.48 -23.50 9.24
C SER A 281 -10.34 -24.76 10.09
N SER A 282 -9.24 -24.91 10.83
CA SER A 282 -9.02 -26.07 11.71
C SER A 282 -10.07 -26.08 12.84
N GLY A 283 -10.26 -24.94 13.51
CA GLY A 283 -11.27 -24.78 14.56
C GLY A 283 -12.70 -24.97 14.07
N ALA A 284 -13.03 -24.48 12.89
CA ALA A 284 -14.38 -24.62 12.32
C ALA A 284 -14.74 -26.06 11.92
N THR A 285 -13.75 -26.90 11.66
CA THR A 285 -13.94 -28.23 11.03
C THR A 285 -13.66 -29.39 11.97
N GLY A 286 -12.97 -29.12 13.08
CA GLY A 286 -12.58 -30.14 14.06
C GLY A 286 -11.34 -30.95 13.67
N PHE A 287 -10.68 -30.61 12.56
CA PHE A 287 -9.40 -31.22 12.19
C PHE A 287 -8.24 -30.58 12.96
N ASP A 288 -7.22 -31.37 13.32
CA ASP A 288 -5.99 -30.87 13.95
C ASP A 288 -5.28 -29.84 13.06
N ARG A 289 -5.34 -30.03 11.73
CA ARG A 289 -4.89 -29.07 10.73
C ARG A 289 -5.79 -29.09 9.50
N ALA A 290 -6.29 -27.93 9.12
CA ALA A 290 -7.03 -27.70 7.89
C ALA A 290 -6.22 -26.81 6.92
N PRO A 291 -6.42 -26.96 5.60
CA PRO A 291 -5.80 -26.11 4.60
C PRO A 291 -6.28 -24.66 4.71
N LEU A 292 -5.41 -23.73 4.36
CA LEU A 292 -5.73 -22.33 4.20
C LEU A 292 -6.61 -22.15 2.98
N LEU A 293 -7.84 -21.67 3.20
CA LEU A 293 -8.83 -21.47 2.15
C LEU A 293 -8.90 -19.99 1.73
N SER A 294 -9.38 -19.75 0.50
CA SER A 294 -9.66 -18.38 0.03
C SER A 294 -10.76 -17.68 0.84
N SER A 295 -11.68 -18.48 1.38
CA SER A 295 -12.77 -18.09 2.26
C SER A 295 -13.20 -19.32 3.05
N LEU A 296 -13.81 -19.10 4.23
CA LEU A 296 -14.36 -20.18 5.06
C LEU A 296 -15.21 -21.16 4.24
N ASN A 297 -15.05 -22.45 4.52
CA ASN A 297 -15.79 -23.56 3.93
C ASN A 297 -15.64 -23.76 2.40
N ARG A 298 -14.74 -23.06 1.70
CA ARG A 298 -14.44 -23.30 0.27
C ARG A 298 -13.27 -24.26 0.06
N TRP A 299 -13.47 -25.54 0.42
CA TRP A 299 -12.47 -26.60 0.35
C TRP A 299 -11.83 -26.86 -1.02
N HIS A 300 -12.52 -26.49 -2.10
CA HIS A 300 -12.02 -26.60 -3.47
C HIS A 300 -11.01 -25.50 -3.85
N ASN A 301 -10.83 -24.48 -3.01
CA ASN A 301 -9.94 -23.34 -3.25
C ASN A 301 -8.89 -23.18 -2.13
N PRO A 302 -7.96 -24.14 -1.96
CA PRO A 302 -6.83 -23.96 -1.08
C PRO A 302 -5.89 -22.88 -1.62
N VAL A 303 -5.24 -22.15 -0.71
CA VAL A 303 -4.40 -21.00 -1.01
C VAL A 303 -2.99 -21.22 -0.47
N LEU A 304 -2.01 -21.02 -1.35
CA LEU A 304 -0.62 -20.82 -0.93
C LEU A 304 -0.44 -19.35 -0.52
N SER A 305 -0.08 -19.11 0.73
CA SER A 305 0.09 -17.75 1.23
C SER A 305 1.32 -17.09 0.59
N GLY A 306 1.20 -15.80 0.29
CA GLY A 306 2.34 -15.01 -0.21
C GLY A 306 3.49 -14.98 0.79
N ALA A 307 3.20 -14.99 2.10
CA ALA A 307 4.19 -15.14 3.16
C ALA A 307 4.99 -16.44 3.04
N GLY A 308 4.31 -17.57 2.76
CA GLY A 308 4.94 -18.87 2.56
C GLY A 308 5.84 -18.89 1.32
N LEU A 309 5.32 -18.45 0.17
CA LEU A 309 6.09 -18.39 -1.09
C LEU A 309 7.30 -17.46 -0.96
N ARG A 310 7.10 -16.26 -0.39
CA ARG A 310 8.20 -15.33 -0.09
C ARG A 310 9.22 -15.96 0.85
N GLY A 311 8.76 -16.68 1.88
CA GLY A 311 9.62 -17.36 2.84
C GLY A 311 10.55 -18.38 2.19
N VAL A 312 10.01 -19.20 1.28
CA VAL A 312 10.75 -20.20 0.49
C VAL A 312 11.75 -19.53 -0.44
N LEU A 313 11.31 -18.56 -1.26
CA LEU A 313 12.19 -17.84 -2.19
C LEU A 313 13.31 -17.11 -1.45
N ARG A 314 12.98 -16.42 -0.35
CA ARG A 314 13.97 -15.74 0.49
C ARG A 314 14.97 -16.73 1.07
N SER A 315 14.53 -17.88 1.59
CA SER A 315 15.43 -18.90 2.14
C SER A 315 16.39 -19.44 1.09
N HIS A 316 15.91 -19.70 -0.13
CA HIS A 316 16.76 -20.16 -1.23
C HIS A 316 17.75 -19.08 -1.69
N ALA A 317 17.29 -17.84 -1.82
CA ALA A 317 18.15 -16.71 -2.16
C ALA A 317 19.24 -16.47 -1.11
N GLU A 318 18.89 -16.52 0.18
CA GLU A 318 19.82 -16.42 1.31
C GLU A 318 20.88 -17.53 1.24
N ARG A 319 20.49 -18.77 0.95
CA ARG A 319 21.42 -19.89 0.79
C ARG A 319 22.41 -19.66 -0.35
N ILE A 320 21.91 -19.28 -1.53
CA ILE A 320 22.76 -18.99 -2.71
C ILE A 320 23.72 -17.84 -2.40
N ALA A 321 23.20 -16.75 -1.82
CA ALA A 321 23.98 -15.58 -1.47
C ALA A 321 25.09 -15.90 -0.46
N ARG A 322 24.79 -16.69 0.58
CA ARG A 322 25.78 -17.18 1.55
C ARG A 322 26.84 -18.03 0.85
N THR A 323 26.46 -18.98 -0.01
CA THR A 323 27.43 -19.80 -0.77
C THR A 323 28.36 -18.94 -1.62
N LEU A 324 27.83 -17.95 -2.34
CA LEU A 324 28.63 -17.04 -3.16
C LEU A 324 29.54 -16.14 -2.31
N ALA A 325 29.06 -15.67 -1.15
CA ALA A 325 29.87 -14.89 -0.22
C ALA A 325 31.01 -15.74 0.38
N THR A 326 30.74 -17.00 0.75
CA THR A 326 31.78 -17.93 1.24
C THR A 326 32.86 -18.18 0.19
N LEU A 327 32.51 -18.29 -1.11
CA LEU A 327 33.50 -18.45 -2.18
C LEU A 327 34.38 -17.21 -2.39
N ARG A 328 33.91 -16.02 -2.02
CA ARG A 328 34.63 -14.75 -2.19
C ARG A 328 35.41 -14.35 -0.93
N ALA A 329 34.98 -14.81 0.24
CA ALA A 329 35.60 -14.47 1.51
C ALA A 329 36.93 -15.21 1.70
N GLY A 330 37.97 -14.47 2.12
CA GLY A 330 39.28 -15.06 2.44
C GLY A 330 39.34 -15.74 3.82
N ASN A 331 38.44 -15.39 4.73
CA ASN A 331 38.32 -15.95 6.08
C ASN A 331 36.91 -15.75 6.66
N GLY A 332 36.65 -16.27 7.85
CA GLY A 332 35.35 -16.20 8.52
C GLY A 332 34.89 -14.78 8.85
N ASP A 333 35.81 -13.89 9.23
CA ASP A 333 35.47 -12.50 9.58
C ASP A 333 35.03 -11.69 8.35
N CYS A 334 35.73 -11.84 7.23
CA CYS A 334 35.37 -11.27 5.93
C CYS A 334 33.98 -11.75 5.48
N PHE A 335 33.66 -13.03 5.70
CA PHE A 335 32.31 -13.55 5.43
C PHE A 335 31.24 -12.86 6.29
N LEU A 336 31.50 -12.68 7.59
CA LEU A 336 30.52 -12.07 8.50
C LEU A 336 30.28 -10.58 8.20
N SER A 337 31.29 -9.84 7.72
CA SER A 337 31.15 -8.43 7.36
C SER A 337 30.53 -8.19 5.99
N GLU A 338 30.72 -9.10 5.03
CA GLU A 338 30.34 -8.89 3.63
C GLU A 338 29.14 -9.74 3.18
N CYS A 339 28.64 -10.65 4.02
CA CYS A 339 27.51 -11.50 3.66
C CYS A 339 26.22 -10.67 3.49
N PRO A 340 25.62 -10.65 2.29
CA PRO A 340 24.39 -9.88 2.03
C PRO A 340 23.11 -10.57 2.55
N ALA A 341 23.25 -11.69 3.28
CA ALA A 341 22.17 -12.54 3.72
C ALA A 341 22.22 -12.78 5.24
N CYS A 342 21.92 -11.71 6.00
CA CYS A 342 21.79 -11.72 7.45
C CYS A 342 20.72 -12.68 7.98
N ASP A 343 20.73 -12.92 9.30
CA ASP A 343 19.70 -13.69 9.97
C ASP A 343 18.44 -12.83 10.19
N PRO A 344 17.28 -13.19 9.56
CA PRO A 344 16.06 -12.40 9.65
C PRO A 344 15.37 -12.44 11.01
N VAL A 345 15.78 -13.33 11.93
CA VAL A 345 15.19 -13.45 13.27
C VAL A 345 16.12 -12.94 14.38
N GLU A 346 17.31 -12.47 14.03
CA GLU A 346 18.29 -11.95 14.98
C GLU A 346 18.32 -10.41 14.93
N ASN A 347 17.66 -9.79 15.92
CA ASN A 347 17.54 -8.34 16.03
C ASN A 347 18.61 -7.72 16.95
N ARG A 348 19.47 -8.53 17.59
CA ARG A 348 20.54 -8.04 18.49
C ARG A 348 21.77 -7.64 17.68
N LYS A 349 22.05 -6.33 17.60
CA LYS A 349 23.18 -5.76 16.85
C LYS A 349 24.54 -6.39 17.13
N GLU A 350 24.74 -6.96 18.31
CA GLU A 350 26.01 -7.55 18.76
C GLU A 350 26.26 -8.98 18.25
N LYS A 351 25.26 -9.61 17.62
CA LYS A 351 25.39 -10.99 17.13
C LYS A 351 25.83 -11.06 15.68
N ALA A 352 26.60 -12.10 15.37
CA ALA A 352 27.05 -12.39 14.02
C ALA A 352 25.85 -12.47 13.05
N LEU A 353 25.95 -11.76 11.91
CA LEU A 353 24.90 -11.65 10.89
C LEU A 353 23.57 -11.03 11.37
N ALA A 354 23.58 -10.26 12.47
CA ALA A 354 22.39 -9.54 12.90
C ALA A 354 22.12 -8.31 12.00
N SER A 355 20.86 -8.13 11.62
CA SER A 355 20.31 -6.98 10.87
C SER A 355 21.27 -6.38 9.82
N CYS A 356 21.30 -6.99 8.64
CA CYS A 356 21.40 -6.22 7.40
C CYS A 356 20.02 -5.64 7.06
#